data_AF-K2C5N0-F1
#
_entry.id   AF-K2C5N0-F1
#
_cell.length_a   1.000
_cell.length_b   1.000
_cell.length_c   1.000
_cell.angle_alpha   90.00
_cell.angle_beta   90.00
_cell.angle_gamma   90.00
#
_symmetry.space_group_name_H-M   'P 1'
#
loop_
_entity.id
_entity.type
_entity.pdbx_description
1 polymer ?
#
loop_
_entity_poly.entity_id
_entity_poly.type
_entity_poly.pdbx_seq_one_letter_code
_entity_poly.pdbx_strand_id
1 'polypeptide(L)'
;MSEENELIAQLNSDKRSVKIQAIVKLTRAGKGEKAIMALLPYLASEDRELSFFANQAAGKIAERAKISLTELSGKEPATVKELSPTTEQVLNRETFLNAGKEQVDTLLAIIRNTPERIPDEALPAVGSFLSRHGGISDAGFLEKCLLKDNSNLALPFINAAESVAPSILPRVLPHLLASSEPLVRSRSVSALRKIDPEEAERHFSDLLSSRNPENRLAAIGIGFLFPFERVKGYLLSMMPDEHDQEVLIACQTVLASNPEIDTALSILDCIDAVAVGQKPMLTLIFRTVCQAIAATGLLPADEASPEAMIKLWKQQRLQSFLFDLEIQLSFADDQKKASIIGWIEKNRQHPKVLELIERLGKNPQTEDVFRQLTRRQSVETATPPARPADIKPVKPTELLPPMPAER
;
A
#
# COMPACT_ATOMS: atom_id res chain seq x y z
N MET A 1 -6.45 -15.87 -5.55
CA MET A 1 -7.76 -16.21 -4.94
C MET A 1 -8.81 -15.26 -5.53
N SER A 2 -10.11 -15.47 -5.32
CA SER A 2 -11.10 -14.44 -5.72
C SER A 2 -10.95 -13.22 -4.80
N GLU A 3 -10.96 -12.00 -5.35
CA GLU A 3 -10.91 -10.72 -4.61
C GLU A 3 -11.91 -10.69 -3.42
N GLU A 4 -13.09 -11.28 -3.60
CA GLU A 4 -14.10 -11.42 -2.54
C GLU A 4 -13.58 -12.19 -1.32
N ASN A 5 -12.84 -13.28 -1.53
CA ASN A 5 -12.35 -14.12 -0.42
C ASN A 5 -11.28 -13.39 0.40
N GLU A 6 -10.45 -12.59 -0.25
CA GLU A 6 -9.41 -11.80 0.42
C GLU A 6 -10.04 -10.70 1.27
N LEU A 7 -11.06 -10.01 0.74
CA LEU A 7 -11.82 -9.02 1.50
C LEU A 7 -12.58 -9.64 2.68
N ILE A 8 -13.17 -10.83 2.51
CA ILE A 8 -13.80 -11.56 3.63
C ILE A 8 -12.76 -11.92 4.70
N ALA A 9 -11.55 -12.34 4.32
CA ALA A 9 -10.49 -12.65 5.28
C ALA A 9 -10.08 -11.41 6.09
N GLN A 10 -10.02 -10.23 5.46
CA GLN A 10 -9.70 -8.96 6.12
C GLN A 10 -10.72 -8.55 7.20
N LEU A 11 -11.96 -9.06 7.17
CA LEU A 11 -12.95 -8.79 8.22
C LEU A 11 -12.52 -9.35 9.60
N ASN A 12 -11.64 -10.36 9.63
CA ASN A 12 -11.11 -10.96 10.84
C ASN A 12 -9.93 -10.21 11.46
N SER A 13 -9.49 -9.10 10.86
CA SER A 13 -8.42 -8.23 11.37
C SER A 13 -8.66 -7.78 12.82
N ASP A 14 -7.61 -7.41 13.57
CA ASP A 14 -7.76 -6.70 14.84
C ASP A 14 -7.98 -5.19 14.63
N LYS A 15 -7.55 -4.65 13.49
CA LYS A 15 -7.61 -3.23 13.15
C LYS A 15 -8.98 -2.82 12.63
N ARG A 16 -9.45 -1.70 13.15
CA ARG A 16 -10.76 -1.12 12.81
C ARG A 16 -10.80 -0.64 11.36
N SER A 17 -9.79 0.14 10.95
CA SER A 17 -9.68 0.68 9.59
C SER A 17 -9.69 -0.40 8.50
N VAL A 18 -9.03 -1.54 8.72
CA VAL A 18 -8.98 -2.66 7.78
C VAL A 18 -10.36 -3.29 7.59
N LYS A 19 -11.09 -3.54 8.69
CA LYS A 19 -12.47 -4.03 8.62
C LYS A 19 -13.37 -3.10 7.83
N ILE A 20 -13.36 -1.80 8.13
CA ILE A 20 -14.22 -0.83 7.43
C ILE A 20 -13.86 -0.78 5.94
N GLN A 21 -12.57 -0.73 5.58
CA GLN A 21 -12.17 -0.75 4.17
C GLN A 21 -12.62 -2.02 3.45
N ALA A 22 -12.47 -3.18 4.09
CA ALA A 22 -12.91 -4.45 3.54
C ALA A 22 -14.43 -4.44 3.28
N ILE A 23 -15.23 -3.97 4.24
CA ILE A 23 -16.70 -3.81 4.10
C ILE A 23 -17.05 -2.87 2.93
N VAL A 24 -16.40 -1.72 2.85
CA VAL A 24 -16.64 -0.73 1.78
C VAL A 24 -16.28 -1.32 0.41
N LYS A 25 -15.17 -2.05 0.30
CA LYS A 25 -14.76 -2.73 -0.95
C LYS A 25 -15.70 -3.88 -1.31
N LEU A 26 -16.16 -4.66 -0.33
CA LEU A 26 -17.14 -5.74 -0.53
C LEU A 26 -18.46 -5.24 -1.12
N THR A 27 -18.86 -4.00 -0.80
CA THR A 27 -20.03 -3.36 -1.41
C THR A 27 -19.99 -3.40 -2.95
N ARG A 28 -18.80 -3.29 -3.54
CA ARG A 28 -18.59 -3.35 -4.99
C ARG A 28 -18.27 -4.75 -5.47
N ALA A 29 -17.32 -5.42 -4.82
CA ALA A 29 -16.74 -6.69 -5.27
C ALA A 29 -17.60 -7.93 -4.93
N GLY A 30 -18.39 -7.90 -3.85
CA GLY A 30 -19.13 -9.05 -3.33
C GLY A 30 -20.27 -9.50 -4.24
N LYS A 31 -20.35 -10.80 -4.56
CA LYS A 31 -21.22 -11.32 -5.63
C LYS A 31 -22.43 -12.12 -5.16
N GLY A 32 -22.57 -12.40 -3.85
CA GLY A 32 -23.72 -13.18 -3.37
C GLY A 32 -23.73 -13.48 -1.88
N GLU A 33 -24.46 -14.55 -1.52
CA GLU A 33 -24.77 -14.97 -0.15
C GLU A 33 -23.55 -15.06 0.77
N LYS A 34 -22.42 -15.56 0.25
CA LYS A 34 -21.17 -15.70 1.02
C LYS A 34 -20.68 -14.37 1.60
N ALA A 35 -20.70 -13.30 0.78
CA ALA A 35 -20.31 -11.97 1.24
C ALA A 35 -21.31 -11.41 2.26
N ILE A 36 -22.61 -11.66 2.07
CA ILE A 36 -23.66 -11.25 3.02
C ILE A 36 -23.46 -11.95 4.37
N MET A 37 -23.25 -13.27 4.37
CA MET A 37 -22.98 -14.07 5.57
C MET A 37 -21.78 -13.56 6.36
N ALA A 38 -20.71 -13.19 5.66
CA ALA A 38 -19.53 -12.60 6.29
C ALA A 38 -19.79 -11.23 6.92
N LEU A 39 -20.77 -10.46 6.41
CA LEU A 39 -21.13 -9.14 6.92
C LEU A 39 -22.13 -9.18 8.09
N LEU A 40 -22.90 -10.27 8.25
CA LEU A 40 -23.94 -10.41 9.29
C LEU A 40 -23.46 -10.06 10.72
N PRO A 41 -22.28 -10.52 11.19
CA PRO A 41 -21.80 -10.21 12.54
C PRO A 41 -21.60 -8.71 12.78
N TYR A 42 -21.33 -7.95 11.71
CA TYR A 42 -21.03 -6.53 11.79
C TYR A 42 -22.28 -5.65 11.71
N LEU A 43 -23.41 -6.17 11.21
CA LEU A 43 -24.66 -5.40 11.07
C LEU A 43 -25.15 -4.85 12.42
N ALA A 44 -24.97 -5.62 13.49
CA ALA A 44 -25.37 -5.27 14.86
C ALA A 44 -24.15 -4.99 15.78
N SER A 45 -23.00 -4.63 15.21
CA SER A 45 -21.82 -4.24 15.99
C SER A 45 -22.09 -3.01 16.87
N GLU A 46 -21.51 -2.99 18.07
CA GLU A 46 -21.50 -1.80 18.93
C GLU A 46 -20.79 -0.60 18.29
N ASP A 47 -19.84 -0.87 17.38
CA ASP A 47 -19.21 0.17 16.58
C ASP A 47 -20.19 0.67 15.52
N ARG A 48 -20.67 1.90 15.73
CA ARG A 48 -21.66 2.57 14.89
C ARG A 48 -21.20 2.70 13.43
N GLU A 49 -19.91 2.88 13.16
CA GLU A 49 -19.37 3.02 11.80
C GLU A 49 -19.33 1.68 11.08
N LEU A 50 -18.80 0.65 11.76
CA LEU A 50 -18.78 -0.71 11.24
C LEU A 50 -20.19 -1.20 10.95
N SER A 51 -21.12 -0.99 11.87
CA SER A 51 -22.53 -1.30 11.67
C SER A 51 -23.11 -0.54 10.48
N PHE A 52 -22.87 0.76 10.37
CA PHE A 52 -23.38 1.56 9.25
C PHE A 52 -22.89 1.04 7.90
N PHE A 53 -21.58 0.87 7.72
CA PHE A 53 -21.01 0.41 6.46
C PHE A 53 -21.40 -1.04 6.16
N ALA A 54 -21.49 -1.91 7.17
CA ALA A 54 -21.93 -3.29 6.97
C ALA A 54 -23.38 -3.35 6.48
N ASN A 55 -24.29 -2.56 7.08
CA ASN A 55 -25.68 -2.47 6.63
C ASN A 55 -25.78 -1.93 5.19
N GLN A 56 -25.01 -0.88 4.88
CA GLN A 56 -24.97 -0.34 3.52
C GLN A 56 -24.44 -1.37 2.49
N ALA A 57 -23.37 -2.08 2.84
CA ALA A 57 -22.76 -3.09 1.98
C ALA A 57 -23.70 -4.28 1.75
N ALA A 58 -24.23 -4.84 2.83
CA ALA A 58 -25.12 -5.99 2.78
C ALA A 58 -26.41 -5.68 2.02
N GLY A 59 -27.02 -4.51 2.25
CA GLY A 59 -28.22 -4.08 1.51
C GLY A 59 -27.99 -3.99 0.00
N LYS A 60 -26.88 -3.39 -0.44
CA LYS A 60 -26.53 -3.30 -1.87
C LYS A 60 -26.21 -4.66 -2.51
N ILE A 61 -25.52 -5.54 -1.78
CA ILE A 61 -25.22 -6.88 -2.27
C ILE A 61 -26.51 -7.71 -2.38
N ALA A 62 -27.38 -7.64 -1.36
CA ALA A 62 -28.68 -8.29 -1.34
C ALA A 62 -29.59 -7.84 -2.49
N GLU A 63 -29.69 -6.53 -2.72
CA GLU A 63 -30.46 -5.95 -3.83
C GLU A 63 -29.95 -6.45 -5.19
N ARG A 64 -28.62 -6.40 -5.40
CA ARG A 64 -27.99 -6.85 -6.66
C ARG A 64 -28.14 -8.36 -6.88
N ALA A 65 -28.01 -9.15 -5.82
CA ALA A 65 -28.10 -10.60 -5.87
C ALA A 65 -29.55 -11.13 -5.83
N LYS A 66 -30.54 -10.25 -5.62
CA LYS A 66 -31.95 -10.59 -5.38
C LYS A 66 -32.13 -11.58 -4.22
N ILE A 67 -31.37 -11.38 -3.15
CA ILE A 67 -31.38 -12.23 -1.96
C ILE A 67 -32.08 -11.46 -0.82
N SER A 68 -33.00 -12.11 -0.11
CA SER A 68 -33.64 -11.54 1.08
C SER A 68 -32.64 -11.46 2.23
N LEU A 69 -32.22 -10.25 2.61
CA LEU A 69 -31.32 -10.03 3.76
C LEU A 69 -31.95 -10.52 5.09
N THR A 70 -33.26 -10.44 5.20
CA THR A 70 -34.05 -10.89 6.36
C THR A 70 -34.02 -12.39 6.57
N GLU A 71 -34.10 -13.19 5.50
CA GLU A 71 -34.02 -14.65 5.56
C GLU A 71 -32.64 -15.13 6.03
N LEU A 72 -31.59 -14.43 5.60
CA LEU A 72 -30.21 -14.76 5.96
C LEU A 72 -29.79 -14.27 7.35
N SER A 73 -30.33 -13.14 7.81
CA SER A 73 -29.99 -12.58 9.12
C SER A 73 -30.63 -13.33 10.29
N GLY A 74 -31.54 -14.29 10.04
CA GLY A 74 -32.30 -15.00 11.07
C GLY A 74 -33.18 -14.09 11.94
N LYS A 75 -33.32 -12.81 11.58
CA LYS A 75 -34.27 -11.90 12.19
C LYS A 75 -35.62 -12.20 11.56
N GLU A 76 -36.59 -12.60 12.38
CA GLU A 76 -38.00 -12.57 12.00
C GLU A 76 -38.28 -11.26 11.26
N PRO A 77 -39.10 -11.27 10.20
CA PRO A 77 -39.43 -10.04 9.51
C PRO A 77 -39.97 -9.07 10.55
N ALA A 78 -39.21 -8.00 10.83
CA ALA A 78 -39.81 -6.79 11.33
C ALA A 78 -40.93 -6.53 10.34
N THR A 79 -42.15 -6.69 10.83
CA THR A 79 -43.36 -6.83 10.03
C THR A 79 -43.31 -5.72 8.99
N VAL A 80 -43.27 -6.09 7.71
CA VAL A 80 -43.65 -5.17 6.64
C VAL A 80 -45.13 -4.92 6.90
N LYS A 81 -45.43 -4.02 7.84
CA LYS A 81 -46.76 -3.46 7.98
C LYS A 81 -46.97 -2.71 6.69
N GLU A 82 -47.87 -3.25 5.90
CA GLU A 82 -48.54 -2.54 4.83
C GLU A 82 -48.74 -1.09 5.25
N LEU A 83 -48.19 -0.18 4.45
CA LEU A 83 -48.32 1.26 4.61
C LEU A 83 -49.81 1.63 4.51
N SER A 84 -50.48 1.68 5.66
CA SER A 84 -51.65 2.53 5.82
C SER A 84 -51.20 3.99 5.68
N PRO A 85 -51.89 4.81 4.88
CA PRO A 85 -51.57 6.22 4.77
C PRO A 85 -51.96 6.92 6.08
N THR A 86 -51.25 7.99 6.42
CA THR A 86 -51.34 8.79 7.66
C THR A 86 -50.82 8.13 8.94
N THR A 87 -49.60 8.48 9.36
CA THR A 87 -49.27 9.37 10.50
C THR A 87 -47.78 9.21 10.85
N GLU A 88 -47.01 10.30 10.72
CA GLU A 88 -45.56 10.44 11.02
C GLU A 88 -44.60 9.40 10.41
N GLN A 89 -44.01 9.75 9.26
CA GLN A 89 -42.83 9.03 8.75
C GLN A 89 -41.70 9.11 9.77
N VAL A 90 -41.44 8.01 10.47
CA VAL A 90 -40.27 7.87 11.34
C VAL A 90 -39.02 7.94 10.46
N LEU A 91 -38.28 9.04 10.57
CA LEU A 91 -37.02 9.24 9.85
C LEU A 91 -35.96 8.36 10.49
N ASN A 92 -35.57 7.28 9.79
CA ASN A 92 -34.54 6.37 10.25
C ASN A 92 -33.50 6.11 9.13
N ARG A 93 -32.48 5.31 9.42
CA ARG A 93 -31.40 4.98 8.47
C ARG A 93 -31.93 4.35 7.18
N GLU A 94 -32.89 3.44 7.29
CA GLU A 94 -33.45 2.70 6.15
C GLU A 94 -34.26 3.61 5.23
N THR A 95 -34.99 4.57 5.79
CA THR A 95 -35.75 5.58 5.03
C THR A 95 -34.89 6.31 4.01
N PHE A 96 -33.65 6.68 4.39
CA PHE A 96 -32.74 7.40 3.49
C PHE A 96 -31.93 6.47 2.58
N LEU A 97 -31.55 5.27 3.05
CA LEU A 97 -30.76 4.33 2.23
C LEU A 97 -31.58 3.69 1.09
N ASN A 98 -32.87 3.45 1.33
CA ASN A 98 -33.78 2.73 0.44
C ASN A 98 -34.87 3.63 -0.17
N ALA A 99 -34.65 4.95 -0.19
CA ALA A 99 -35.63 5.91 -0.68
C ALA A 99 -36.06 5.62 -2.13
N GLY A 100 -37.36 5.43 -2.35
CA GLY A 100 -37.94 5.29 -3.68
C GLY A 100 -38.01 6.63 -4.42
N LYS A 101 -38.14 6.60 -5.76
CA LYS A 101 -38.17 7.83 -6.60
C LYS A 101 -39.21 8.85 -6.14
N GLU A 102 -40.36 8.38 -5.69
CA GLU A 102 -41.48 9.21 -5.22
C GLU A 102 -41.22 9.88 -3.86
N GLN A 103 -40.27 9.36 -3.08
CA GLN A 103 -39.92 9.87 -1.75
C GLN A 103 -38.77 10.86 -1.79
N VAL A 104 -38.01 10.92 -2.90
CA VAL A 104 -36.79 11.72 -3.00
C VAL A 104 -37.05 13.20 -2.72
N ASP A 105 -38.03 13.80 -3.40
CA ASP A 105 -38.32 15.23 -3.27
C ASP A 105 -38.79 15.59 -1.85
N THR A 106 -39.60 14.72 -1.24
CA THR A 106 -40.07 14.88 0.15
C THR A 106 -38.91 14.81 1.14
N LEU A 107 -38.01 13.84 0.99
CA LEU A 107 -36.85 13.71 1.87
C LEU A 107 -35.85 14.87 1.69
N LEU A 108 -35.65 15.35 0.46
CA LEU A 108 -34.85 16.55 0.20
C LEU A 108 -35.46 17.78 0.86
N ALA A 109 -36.79 17.93 0.79
CA ALA A 109 -37.48 19.04 1.46
C ALA A 109 -37.31 18.98 2.99
N ILE A 110 -37.35 17.80 3.59
CA ILE A 110 -37.09 17.60 5.03
C ILE A 110 -35.66 18.01 5.39
N ILE A 111 -34.66 17.56 4.62
CA ILE A 111 -33.24 17.90 4.87
C ILE A 111 -33.00 19.42 4.77
N ARG A 112 -33.63 20.08 3.80
CA ARG A 112 -33.42 21.51 3.54
C ARG A 112 -34.15 22.43 4.51
N ASN A 113 -35.39 22.07 4.86
CA ASN A 113 -36.28 22.95 5.63
C ASN A 113 -36.30 22.63 7.13
N THR A 114 -36.12 21.36 7.50
CA THR A 114 -36.24 20.90 8.89
C THR A 114 -35.14 19.86 9.25
N PRO A 115 -33.84 20.19 9.10
CA PRO A 115 -32.75 19.26 9.37
C PRO A 115 -32.70 18.77 10.83
N GLU A 116 -33.22 19.55 11.78
CA GLU A 116 -33.32 19.20 13.19
C GLU A 116 -34.27 18.03 13.50
N ARG A 117 -35.16 17.67 12.57
CA ARG A 117 -36.02 16.48 12.71
C ARG A 117 -35.29 15.18 12.43
N ILE A 118 -34.10 15.25 11.83
CA ILE A 118 -33.32 14.07 11.47
C ILE A 118 -32.51 13.63 12.70
N PRO A 119 -32.69 12.39 13.19
CA PRO A 119 -31.90 11.90 14.30
C PRO A 119 -30.42 11.75 13.90
N ASP A 120 -29.50 12.02 14.83
CA ASP A 120 -28.05 11.97 14.57
C ASP A 120 -27.61 10.60 14.02
N GLU A 121 -28.28 9.53 14.41
CA GLU A 121 -28.01 8.18 13.93
C GLU A 121 -28.34 7.96 12.45
N ALA A 122 -29.24 8.77 11.88
CA ALA A 122 -29.61 8.72 10.46
C ALA A 122 -28.73 9.62 9.58
N LEU A 123 -27.95 10.54 10.15
CA LEU A 123 -27.12 11.48 9.38
C LEU A 123 -26.13 10.80 8.41
N PRO A 124 -25.46 9.68 8.73
CA PRO A 124 -24.64 8.95 7.75
C PRO A 124 -25.44 8.48 6.51
N ALA A 125 -26.69 8.05 6.73
CA ALA A 125 -27.59 7.64 5.66
C ALA A 125 -28.03 8.86 4.83
N VAL A 126 -28.25 10.01 5.46
CA VAL A 126 -28.50 11.29 4.78
C VAL A 126 -27.34 11.69 3.88
N GLY A 127 -26.09 11.60 4.36
CA GLY A 127 -24.93 11.86 3.50
C GLY A 127 -24.89 10.94 2.28
N SER A 128 -25.18 9.65 2.47
CA SER A 128 -25.27 8.69 1.36
C SER A 128 -26.42 8.99 0.39
N PHE A 129 -27.56 9.46 0.90
CA PHE A 129 -28.71 9.87 0.10
C PHE A 129 -28.40 11.14 -0.72
N LEU A 130 -27.82 12.16 -0.09
CA LEU A 130 -27.42 13.41 -0.76
C LEU A 130 -26.36 13.18 -1.83
N SER A 131 -25.45 12.21 -1.65
CA SER A 131 -24.49 11.85 -2.70
C SER A 131 -25.15 11.39 -4.00
N ARG A 132 -26.36 10.81 -3.93
CA ARG A 132 -27.12 10.30 -5.08
C ARG A 132 -28.18 11.28 -5.60
N HIS A 133 -28.84 12.01 -4.71
CA HIS A 133 -30.03 12.80 -5.03
C HIS A 133 -29.93 14.28 -4.68
N GLY A 134 -28.85 14.69 -3.99
CA GLY A 134 -28.64 16.08 -3.60
C GLY A 134 -28.23 16.96 -4.78
N GLY A 135 -28.07 18.25 -4.49
CA GLY A 135 -27.58 19.24 -5.43
C GLY A 135 -26.77 20.34 -4.75
N ILE A 136 -26.35 21.33 -5.53
CA ILE A 136 -25.51 22.44 -5.07
C ILE A 136 -26.20 23.25 -3.95
N SER A 137 -27.54 23.28 -3.92
CA SER A 137 -28.31 23.91 -2.84
C SER A 137 -28.04 23.31 -1.46
N ASP A 138 -27.56 22.06 -1.40
CA ASP A 138 -27.30 21.34 -0.15
C ASP A 138 -25.90 21.66 0.43
N ALA A 139 -25.10 22.47 -0.28
CA ALA A 139 -23.72 22.82 0.08
C ALA A 139 -23.57 23.31 1.53
N GLY A 140 -24.45 24.20 1.99
CA GLY A 140 -24.38 24.74 3.35
C GLY A 140 -24.64 23.69 4.44
N PHE A 141 -25.56 22.75 4.18
CA PHE A 141 -25.83 21.64 5.09
C PHE A 141 -24.64 20.65 5.12
N LEU A 142 -24.10 20.31 3.95
CA LEU A 142 -22.93 19.44 3.83
C LEU A 142 -21.71 20.03 4.56
N GLU A 143 -21.44 21.32 4.38
CA GLU A 143 -20.34 22.04 5.04
C GLU A 143 -20.49 22.00 6.57
N LYS A 144 -21.69 22.29 7.08
CA LYS A 144 -21.98 22.22 8.52
C LYS A 144 -21.77 20.81 9.08
N CYS A 145 -22.16 19.77 8.35
CA CYS A 145 -21.95 18.38 8.78
C CYS A 145 -20.48 17.96 8.74
N LEU A 146 -19.70 18.44 7.77
CA LEU A 146 -18.28 18.11 7.63
C LEU A 146 -17.38 18.81 8.66
N LEU A 147 -17.82 19.93 9.22
CA LEU A 147 -17.13 20.64 10.29
C LEU A 147 -17.47 20.13 11.70
N LYS A 148 -18.31 19.10 11.83
CA LYS A 148 -18.56 18.44 13.12
C LYS A 148 -17.48 17.39 13.38
N ASP A 149 -16.95 17.37 14.60
CA ASP A 149 -16.02 16.35 15.10
C ASP A 149 -16.72 15.00 15.34
N ASN A 150 -17.21 14.35 14.28
CA ASN A 150 -17.79 13.03 14.35
C ASN A 150 -17.35 12.17 13.16
N SER A 151 -16.42 11.26 13.45
CA SER A 151 -15.83 10.28 12.54
C SER A 151 -16.86 9.60 11.63
N ASN A 152 -17.95 9.13 12.24
CA ASN A 152 -19.00 8.36 11.59
C ASN A 152 -19.81 9.17 10.57
N LEU A 153 -19.80 10.50 10.68
CA LEU A 153 -20.50 11.39 9.76
C LEU A 153 -19.62 11.74 8.56
N ALA A 154 -18.33 11.98 8.79
CA ALA A 154 -17.46 12.60 7.80
C ALA A 154 -17.43 11.84 6.47
N LEU A 155 -17.31 10.50 6.47
CA LEU A 155 -17.11 9.73 5.24
C LEU A 155 -18.29 9.82 4.23
N PRO A 156 -19.56 9.55 4.61
CA PRO A 156 -20.70 9.77 3.70
C PRO A 156 -20.83 11.22 3.23
N PHE A 157 -20.55 12.19 4.10
CA PHE A 157 -20.66 13.60 3.75
C PHE A 157 -19.52 14.08 2.83
N ILE A 158 -18.31 13.52 2.93
CA ILE A 158 -17.21 13.80 1.99
C ILE A 158 -17.63 13.31 0.60
N ASN A 159 -18.17 12.09 0.51
CA ASN A 159 -18.67 11.54 -0.76
C ASN A 159 -19.80 12.38 -1.36
N ALA A 160 -20.70 12.90 -0.52
CA ALA A 160 -21.75 13.79 -0.96
C ALA A 160 -21.17 15.11 -1.48
N ALA A 161 -20.29 15.77 -0.72
CA ALA A 161 -19.64 17.01 -1.12
C ALA A 161 -18.88 16.87 -2.44
N GLU A 162 -18.10 15.80 -2.62
CA GLU A 162 -17.42 15.54 -3.90
C GLU A 162 -18.38 15.36 -5.08
N SER A 163 -19.56 14.79 -4.86
CA SER A 163 -20.54 14.49 -5.90
C SER A 163 -21.36 15.72 -6.29
N VAL A 164 -21.89 16.46 -5.30
CA VAL A 164 -22.92 17.48 -5.54
C VAL A 164 -22.49 18.92 -5.24
N ALA A 165 -21.44 19.12 -4.45
CA ALA A 165 -21.00 20.46 -4.03
C ALA A 165 -19.47 20.57 -3.84
N PRO A 166 -18.63 20.25 -4.86
CA PRO A 166 -17.18 20.18 -4.70
C PRO A 166 -16.54 21.53 -4.32
N SER A 167 -17.22 22.65 -4.58
CA SER A 167 -16.75 23.99 -4.25
C SER A 167 -16.59 24.26 -2.75
N ILE A 168 -17.22 23.45 -1.87
CA ILE A 168 -17.04 23.60 -0.41
C ILE A 168 -15.78 22.89 0.10
N LEU A 169 -15.23 21.94 -0.67
CA LEU A 169 -14.13 21.08 -0.23
C LEU A 169 -12.90 21.87 0.22
N PRO A 170 -12.42 22.92 -0.48
CA PRO A 170 -11.26 23.69 -0.02
C PRO A 170 -11.43 24.30 1.39
N ARG A 171 -12.68 24.59 1.80
CA ARG A 171 -12.96 25.19 3.12
C ARG A 171 -12.98 24.17 4.25
N VAL A 172 -13.42 22.93 3.97
CA VAL A 172 -13.56 21.87 4.98
C VAL A 172 -12.36 20.92 5.03
N LEU A 173 -11.62 20.77 3.93
CA LEU A 173 -10.48 19.85 3.84
C LEU A 173 -9.40 20.07 4.91
N PRO A 174 -9.00 21.31 5.27
CA PRO A 174 -8.01 21.50 6.33
C PRO A 174 -8.42 20.87 7.66
N HIS A 175 -9.71 20.95 8.02
CA HIS A 175 -10.25 20.31 9.21
C HIS A 175 -10.24 18.78 9.10
N LEU A 176 -10.68 18.24 7.95
CA LEU A 176 -10.79 16.80 7.74
C LEU A 176 -9.43 16.10 7.60
N LEU A 177 -8.43 16.78 7.03
CA LEU A 177 -7.04 16.31 6.93
C LEU A 177 -6.36 16.26 8.31
N ALA A 178 -6.81 17.08 9.26
CA ALA A 178 -6.36 17.09 10.65
C ALA A 178 -7.11 16.09 11.56
N SER A 179 -8.07 15.33 11.02
CA SER A 179 -8.88 14.38 11.78
C SER A 179 -8.01 13.31 12.48
N SER A 180 -8.40 12.89 13.68
CA SER A 180 -7.78 11.75 14.37
C SER A 180 -8.04 10.41 13.67
N GLU A 181 -9.05 10.37 12.80
CA GLU A 181 -9.50 9.14 12.16
C GLU A 181 -8.74 8.86 10.85
N PRO A 182 -8.05 7.71 10.76
CA PRO A 182 -7.26 7.35 9.59
C PRO A 182 -8.05 7.37 8.28
N LEU A 183 -9.29 6.87 8.29
CA LEU A 183 -10.13 6.77 7.10
C LEU A 183 -10.66 8.13 6.65
N VAL A 184 -10.99 9.02 7.59
CA VAL A 184 -11.41 10.38 7.27
C VAL A 184 -10.25 11.12 6.62
N ARG A 185 -9.05 11.00 7.18
CA ARG A 185 -7.83 11.57 6.60
C ARG A 185 -7.56 11.04 5.20
N SER A 186 -7.52 9.72 5.00
CA SER A 186 -7.23 9.15 3.68
C SER A 186 -8.30 9.50 2.64
N ARG A 187 -9.57 9.57 3.04
CA ARG A 187 -10.64 10.03 2.15
C ARG A 187 -10.51 11.51 1.80
N SER A 188 -10.07 12.33 2.74
CA SER A 188 -9.81 13.76 2.53
C SER A 188 -8.62 13.98 1.60
N VAL A 189 -7.55 13.19 1.73
CA VAL A 189 -6.43 13.16 0.78
C VAL A 189 -6.91 12.79 -0.63
N SER A 190 -7.79 11.79 -0.74
CA SER A 190 -8.36 11.39 -2.03
C SER A 190 -9.17 12.50 -2.70
N ALA A 191 -9.90 13.30 -1.90
CA ALA A 191 -10.68 14.43 -2.36
C ALA A 191 -9.79 15.62 -2.73
N LEU A 192 -8.80 15.94 -1.89
CA LEU A 192 -7.81 16.99 -2.12
C LEU A 192 -7.05 16.76 -3.43
N ARG A 193 -6.72 15.51 -3.78
CA ARG A 193 -6.00 15.17 -5.01
C ARG A 193 -6.68 15.71 -6.28
N LYS A 194 -8.01 15.86 -6.28
CA LYS A 194 -8.75 16.42 -7.44
C LYS A 194 -8.60 17.95 -7.57
N ILE A 195 -8.13 18.60 -6.51
CA ILE A 195 -8.01 20.06 -6.36
C ILE A 195 -6.53 20.44 -6.45
N ASP A 196 -5.70 19.81 -5.63
CA ASP A 196 -4.25 20.00 -5.54
C ASP A 196 -3.57 18.62 -5.39
N PRO A 197 -3.12 18.01 -6.51
CA PRO A 197 -2.46 16.71 -6.49
C PRO A 197 -1.14 16.70 -5.71
N GLU A 198 -0.38 17.79 -5.73
CA GLU A 198 0.93 17.87 -5.07
C GLU A 198 0.79 17.93 -3.55
N GLU A 199 -0.15 18.74 -3.05
CA GLU A 199 -0.47 18.78 -1.62
C GLU A 199 -1.09 17.45 -1.14
N ALA A 200 -1.91 16.80 -1.98
CA ALA A 200 -2.43 15.48 -1.67
C ALA A 200 -1.31 14.43 -1.56
N GLU A 201 -0.29 14.48 -2.41
CA GLU A 201 0.88 13.59 -2.32
C GLU A 201 1.67 13.82 -1.03
N ARG A 202 1.84 15.09 -0.61
CA ARG A 202 2.46 15.42 0.69
C ARG A 202 1.70 14.77 1.85
N HIS A 203 0.39 14.99 1.93
CA HIS A 203 -0.43 14.38 2.99
C HIS A 203 -0.52 12.85 2.91
N PHE A 204 -0.44 12.28 1.71
CA PHE A 204 -0.34 10.84 1.52
C PHE A 204 0.97 10.29 2.09
N SER A 205 2.09 10.94 1.81
CA SER A 205 3.40 10.59 2.38
C SER A 205 3.39 10.71 3.90
N ASP A 206 2.82 11.78 4.47
CA ASP A 206 2.67 11.96 5.92
C ASP A 206 1.82 10.85 6.57
N LEU A 207 0.78 10.36 5.89
CA LEU A 207 0.00 9.22 6.35
C LEU A 207 0.82 7.93 6.37
N LEU A 208 1.64 7.67 5.34
CA LEU A 208 2.53 6.49 5.28
C LEU A 208 3.65 6.54 6.34
N SER A 209 4.17 7.72 6.65
CA SER A 209 5.22 7.89 7.67
C SER A 209 4.69 8.04 9.11
N SER A 210 3.36 7.98 9.30
CA SER A 210 2.74 8.05 10.62
C SER A 210 3.15 6.89 11.51
N ARG A 211 3.35 7.13 12.82
CA ARG A 211 3.60 6.08 13.83
C ARG A 211 2.41 5.15 14.07
N ASN A 212 1.19 5.63 13.84
CA ASN A 212 -0.02 4.81 13.96
C ASN A 212 -0.17 3.87 12.73
N PRO A 213 -0.19 2.53 12.92
CA PRO A 213 -0.36 1.58 11.81
C PRO A 213 -1.67 1.77 11.05
N GLU A 214 -2.75 2.20 11.71
CA GLU A 214 -4.03 2.43 11.01
C GLU A 214 -3.96 3.57 10.00
N ASN A 215 -3.16 4.61 10.26
CA ASN A 215 -2.90 5.68 9.29
C ASN A 215 -2.14 5.15 8.07
N ARG A 216 -1.15 4.28 8.29
CA ARG A 216 -0.38 3.67 7.20
C ARG A 216 -1.26 2.76 6.36
N LEU A 217 -2.09 1.92 6.99
CA LEU A 217 -3.09 1.10 6.32
C LEU A 217 -4.11 1.95 5.53
N ALA A 218 -4.55 3.07 6.11
CA ALA A 218 -5.43 4.01 5.43
C ALA A 218 -4.79 4.66 4.19
N ALA A 219 -3.50 5.02 4.27
CA ALA A 219 -2.74 5.50 3.12
C ALA A 219 -2.55 4.41 2.06
N ILE A 220 -2.05 3.22 2.43
CA ILE A 220 -1.85 2.11 1.49
C ILE A 220 -3.17 1.79 0.75
N GLY A 221 -4.30 1.84 1.46
CA GLY A 221 -5.64 1.64 0.89
C GLY A 221 -6.02 2.61 -0.23
N ILE A 222 -5.43 3.82 -0.25
CA ILE A 222 -5.60 4.82 -1.31
C ILE A 222 -4.39 4.91 -2.25
N GLY A 223 -3.34 4.10 -2.07
CA GLY A 223 -2.10 4.18 -2.84
C GLY A 223 -2.29 4.07 -4.35
N PHE A 224 -3.27 3.27 -4.80
CA PHE A 224 -3.63 3.13 -6.22
C PHE A 224 -4.10 4.46 -6.89
N LEU A 225 -4.40 5.48 -6.10
CA LEU A 225 -4.77 6.82 -6.57
C LEU A 225 -3.55 7.67 -6.97
N PHE A 226 -2.33 7.23 -6.67
CA PHE A 226 -1.07 7.94 -6.90
C PHE A 226 -0.19 7.20 -7.91
N PRO A 227 0.77 7.87 -8.56
CA PRO A 227 1.73 7.22 -9.46
C PRO A 227 2.49 6.09 -8.77
N PHE A 228 2.47 4.89 -9.36
CA PHE A 228 3.04 3.70 -8.73
C PHE A 228 4.53 3.88 -8.37
N GLU A 229 5.34 4.52 -9.21
CA GLU A 229 6.76 4.79 -8.92
C GLU A 229 6.97 5.51 -7.58
N ARG A 230 6.12 6.50 -7.26
CA ARG A 230 6.17 7.22 -5.98
C ARG A 230 5.77 6.30 -4.84
N VAL A 231 4.64 5.60 -4.99
CA VAL A 231 4.12 4.67 -3.99
C VAL A 231 5.13 3.58 -3.69
N LYS A 232 5.70 2.94 -4.71
CA LYS A 232 6.78 1.95 -4.62
C LYS A 232 7.94 2.48 -3.78
N GLY A 233 8.44 3.67 -4.08
CA GLY A 233 9.51 4.32 -3.31
C GLY A 233 9.18 4.46 -1.83
N TYR A 234 7.98 4.95 -1.50
CA TYR A 234 7.54 5.07 -0.10
C TYR A 234 7.43 3.71 0.59
N LEU A 235 6.80 2.71 -0.04
CA LEU A 235 6.64 1.37 0.54
C LEU A 235 7.99 0.69 0.78
N LEU A 236 8.91 0.74 -0.19
CA LEU A 236 10.27 0.22 -0.05
C LEU A 236 11.03 0.92 1.08
N SER A 237 10.86 2.23 1.23
CA SER A 237 11.55 2.99 2.29
C SER A 237 11.05 2.68 3.70
N MET A 238 9.77 2.35 3.87
CA MET A 238 9.19 2.08 5.20
C MET A 238 9.27 0.61 5.64
N MET A 239 9.41 -0.33 4.70
CA MET A 239 9.43 -1.76 4.99
C MET A 239 10.52 -2.22 5.97
N PRO A 240 11.76 -1.68 5.94
CA PRO A 240 12.80 -2.08 6.88
C PRO A 240 12.43 -1.83 8.35
N ASP A 241 11.72 -0.74 8.62
CA ASP A 241 11.35 -0.32 9.98
C ASP A 241 9.93 -0.76 10.37
N GLU A 242 9.20 -1.41 9.48
CA GLU A 242 7.82 -1.83 9.75
C GLU A 242 7.77 -3.16 10.53
N HIS A 243 6.92 -3.18 11.55
CA HIS A 243 6.73 -4.33 12.44
C HIS A 243 5.28 -4.81 12.49
N ASP A 244 4.32 -3.98 12.07
CA ASP A 244 2.92 -4.36 12.01
C ASP A 244 2.69 -5.29 10.82
N GLN A 245 2.19 -6.49 11.11
CA GLN A 245 2.00 -7.54 10.10
C GLN A 245 0.96 -7.15 9.05
N GLU A 246 -0.11 -6.46 9.44
CA GLU A 246 -1.16 -6.08 8.48
C GLU A 246 -0.65 -5.01 7.52
N VAL A 247 0.17 -4.07 8.00
CA VAL A 247 0.83 -3.08 7.13
C VAL A 247 1.73 -3.78 6.12
N LEU A 248 2.56 -4.74 6.56
CA LEU A 248 3.45 -5.49 5.66
C LEU A 248 2.67 -6.32 4.62
N ILE A 249 1.55 -6.94 5.02
CA ILE A 249 0.65 -7.65 4.09
C ILE A 249 0.05 -6.66 3.09
N ALA A 250 -0.36 -5.46 3.53
CA ALA A 250 -0.90 -4.45 2.63
C ALA A 250 0.17 -3.96 1.62
N CYS A 251 1.42 -3.74 2.05
CA CYS A 251 2.54 -3.44 1.17
C CYS A 251 2.75 -4.56 0.14
N GLN A 252 2.77 -5.81 0.58
CA GLN A 252 2.88 -6.99 -0.27
C GLN A 252 1.79 -7.01 -1.35
N THR A 253 0.53 -6.76 -0.99
CA THR A 253 -0.58 -6.71 -1.95
C THR A 253 -0.33 -5.65 -3.03
N VAL A 254 0.09 -4.45 -2.65
CA VAL A 254 0.33 -3.36 -3.61
C VAL A 254 1.49 -3.68 -4.55
N LEU A 255 2.62 -4.17 -4.02
CA LEU A 255 3.81 -4.51 -4.81
C LEU A 255 3.57 -5.73 -5.71
N ALA A 256 2.87 -6.75 -5.23
CA ALA A 256 2.54 -7.93 -6.02
C ALA A 256 1.49 -7.64 -7.11
N SER A 257 0.66 -6.61 -6.94
CA SER A 257 -0.32 -6.19 -7.97
C SER A 257 0.34 -5.46 -9.15
N ASN A 258 1.55 -4.94 -8.96
CA ASN A 258 2.33 -4.26 -10.00
C ASN A 258 3.76 -4.84 -10.00
N PRO A 259 3.93 -6.11 -10.42
CA PRO A 259 5.19 -6.80 -10.29
C PRO A 259 6.25 -6.19 -11.23
N GLU A 260 7.43 -5.92 -10.70
CA GLU A 260 8.59 -5.45 -11.46
C GLU A 260 9.86 -6.15 -10.97
N ILE A 261 10.79 -6.38 -11.89
CA ILE A 261 12.10 -6.98 -11.55
C ILE A 261 12.81 -6.11 -10.52
N ASP A 262 12.91 -4.80 -10.77
CA ASP A 262 13.57 -3.85 -9.87
C ASP A 262 12.93 -3.84 -8.48
N THR A 263 11.60 -3.95 -8.39
CA THR A 263 10.91 -4.08 -7.10
C THR A 263 11.37 -5.33 -6.34
N ALA A 264 11.47 -6.48 -7.00
CA ALA A 264 11.94 -7.72 -6.36
C ALA A 264 13.40 -7.59 -5.87
N LEU A 265 14.25 -6.91 -6.65
CA LEU A 265 15.65 -6.66 -6.30
C LEU A 265 15.77 -5.69 -5.11
N SER A 266 15.00 -4.60 -5.09
CA SER A 266 14.98 -3.67 -3.96
C SER A 266 14.47 -4.31 -2.66
N ILE A 267 13.52 -5.27 -2.74
CA ILE A 267 13.11 -6.02 -1.55
C ILE A 267 14.27 -6.86 -0.99
N LEU A 268 15.15 -7.41 -1.84
CA LEU A 268 16.35 -8.10 -1.39
C LEU A 268 17.33 -7.16 -0.68
N ASP A 269 17.46 -5.91 -1.14
CA ASP A 269 18.23 -4.88 -0.42
C ASP A 269 17.64 -4.62 0.98
N CYS A 270 16.31 -4.51 1.09
CA CYS A 270 15.64 -4.40 2.39
C CYS A 270 15.93 -5.61 3.29
N ILE A 271 15.86 -6.85 2.76
CA ILE A 271 16.12 -8.08 3.52
C ILE A 271 17.57 -8.13 4.05
N ASP A 272 18.52 -7.59 3.29
CA ASP A 272 19.92 -7.53 3.71
C ASP A 272 20.12 -6.52 4.86
N ALA A 273 19.39 -5.40 4.82
CA ALA A 273 19.49 -4.30 5.79
C ALA A 273 18.80 -4.57 7.14
N VAL A 274 17.77 -5.42 7.19
CA VAL A 274 16.96 -5.63 8.42
C VAL A 274 17.54 -6.64 9.41
N ALA A 275 17.09 -6.53 10.66
CA ALA A 275 17.36 -7.52 11.71
C ALA A 275 16.77 -8.91 11.39
N VAL A 276 17.39 -9.95 11.95
CA VAL A 276 17.04 -11.37 11.67
C VAL A 276 15.55 -11.67 11.89
N GLY A 277 14.90 -11.03 12.87
CA GLY A 277 13.49 -11.24 13.19
C GLY A 277 12.50 -10.82 12.09
N GLN A 278 12.83 -9.81 11.28
CA GLN A 278 11.96 -9.31 10.20
C GLN A 278 12.19 -10.03 8.86
N LYS A 279 13.37 -10.64 8.66
CA LYS A 279 13.73 -11.32 7.41
C LYS A 279 12.68 -12.32 6.92
N PRO A 280 12.05 -13.16 7.78
CA PRO A 280 11.04 -14.11 7.32
C PRO A 280 9.85 -13.44 6.62
N MET A 281 9.36 -12.31 7.15
CA MET A 281 8.22 -11.61 6.56
C MET A 281 8.60 -10.97 5.23
N LEU A 282 9.70 -10.22 5.16
CA LEU A 282 10.16 -9.63 3.90
C LEU A 282 10.50 -10.70 2.84
N THR A 283 11.01 -11.85 3.26
CA THR A 283 11.24 -13.00 2.36
C THR A 283 9.93 -13.54 1.77
N LEU A 284 8.84 -13.55 2.55
CA LEU A 284 7.52 -13.92 2.04
C LEU A 284 7.01 -12.91 1.01
N ILE A 285 7.19 -11.61 1.28
CA ILE A 285 6.85 -10.54 0.32
C ILE A 285 7.62 -10.74 -0.98
N PHE A 286 8.95 -10.89 -0.90
CA PHE A 286 9.81 -11.17 -2.06
C PHE A 286 9.31 -12.35 -2.89
N ARG A 287 9.05 -13.49 -2.25
CA ARG A 287 8.54 -14.69 -2.94
C ARG A 287 7.22 -14.44 -3.65
N THR A 288 6.34 -13.64 -3.04
CA THR A 288 5.03 -13.31 -3.62
C THR A 288 5.20 -12.41 -4.85
N VAL A 289 6.11 -11.44 -4.80
CA VAL A 289 6.43 -10.60 -5.96
C VAL A 289 7.04 -11.44 -7.08
N CYS A 290 7.98 -12.35 -6.79
CA CYS A 290 8.50 -13.31 -7.77
C CYS A 290 7.39 -14.15 -8.44
N GLN A 291 6.45 -14.66 -7.64
CA GLN A 291 5.30 -15.40 -8.16
C GLN A 291 4.42 -14.53 -9.06
N ALA A 292 4.21 -13.26 -8.71
CA ALA A 292 3.46 -12.32 -9.53
C ALA A 292 4.19 -11.98 -10.85
N ILE A 293 5.51 -11.82 -10.84
CA ILE A 293 6.34 -11.64 -12.05
C ILE A 293 6.15 -12.84 -13.00
N ALA A 294 6.21 -14.07 -12.47
CA ALA A 294 6.00 -15.27 -13.26
C ALA A 294 4.56 -15.35 -13.81
N ALA A 295 3.57 -15.07 -12.97
CA ALA A 295 2.15 -15.16 -13.33
C ALA A 295 1.73 -14.13 -14.38
N THR A 296 2.37 -12.96 -14.39
CA THR A 296 2.14 -11.90 -15.40
C THR A 296 2.91 -12.14 -16.70
N GLY A 297 3.84 -13.10 -16.74
CA GLY A 297 4.64 -13.41 -17.92
C GLY A 297 5.73 -12.39 -18.22
N LEU A 298 6.08 -11.52 -17.25
CA LEU A 298 7.20 -10.58 -17.39
C LEU A 298 8.54 -11.30 -17.54
N LEU A 299 8.68 -12.45 -16.89
CA LEU A 299 9.80 -13.37 -17.04
C LEU A 299 9.28 -14.82 -17.12
N PRO A 300 10.03 -15.73 -17.78
CA PRO A 300 9.84 -17.17 -17.66
C PRO A 300 9.86 -17.62 -16.19
N ALA A 301 9.10 -18.67 -15.85
CA ALA A 301 8.93 -19.11 -14.46
C ALA A 301 10.24 -19.55 -13.77
N ASP A 302 11.19 -20.07 -14.54
CA ASP A 302 12.53 -20.44 -14.09
C ASP A 302 13.40 -19.21 -13.79
N GLU A 303 13.30 -18.16 -14.61
CA GLU A 303 14.00 -16.89 -14.42
C GLU A 303 13.36 -16.01 -13.33
N ALA A 304 12.04 -16.08 -13.17
CA ALA A 304 11.29 -15.41 -12.12
C ALA A 304 11.39 -16.09 -10.74
N SER A 305 12.06 -17.26 -10.66
CA SER A 305 12.23 -17.99 -9.41
C SER A 305 13.01 -17.16 -8.38
N PRO A 306 12.71 -17.33 -7.06
CA PRO A 306 13.47 -16.66 -5.99
C PRO A 306 14.98 -16.88 -6.11
N GLU A 307 15.41 -18.08 -6.48
CA GLU A 307 16.82 -18.45 -6.63
C GLU A 307 17.48 -17.71 -7.80
N ALA A 308 16.79 -17.60 -8.94
CA ALA A 308 17.26 -16.85 -10.10
C ALA A 308 17.34 -15.35 -9.80
N MET A 309 16.34 -14.78 -9.11
CA MET A 309 16.38 -13.38 -8.68
C MET A 309 17.50 -13.08 -7.69
N ILE A 310 17.76 -13.96 -6.72
CA ILE A 310 18.90 -13.79 -5.81
C ILE A 310 20.22 -13.83 -6.59
N LYS A 311 20.34 -14.68 -7.62
CA LYS A 311 21.53 -14.71 -8.48
C LYS A 311 21.68 -13.41 -9.27
N LEU A 312 20.60 -12.91 -9.87
CA LEU A 312 20.59 -11.64 -10.59
C LEU A 312 20.98 -10.47 -9.68
N TRP A 313 20.37 -10.39 -8.49
CA TRP A 313 20.67 -9.39 -7.48
C TRP A 313 22.14 -9.38 -7.08
N LYS A 314 22.73 -10.57 -6.81
CA LYS A 314 24.18 -10.68 -6.50
C LYS A 314 25.06 -10.20 -7.66
N GLN A 315 24.67 -10.51 -8.90
CA GLN A 315 25.41 -10.06 -10.07
C GLN A 315 25.36 -8.54 -10.22
N GLN A 316 24.18 -7.93 -10.07
CA GLN A 316 24.02 -6.47 -10.12
C GLN A 316 24.79 -5.77 -8.99
N ARG A 317 24.69 -6.27 -7.76
CA ARG A 317 25.39 -5.69 -6.61
C ARG A 317 26.91 -5.77 -6.76
N LEU A 318 27.43 -6.90 -7.26
CA LEU A 318 28.84 -7.02 -7.58
C LEU A 318 29.25 -6.01 -8.66
N GLN A 319 28.44 -5.85 -9.71
CA GLN A 319 28.73 -4.91 -10.79
C GLN A 319 28.77 -3.46 -10.28
N SER A 320 27.78 -3.04 -9.48
CA SER A 320 27.75 -1.71 -8.86
C SER A 320 28.95 -1.49 -7.95
N PHE A 321 29.27 -2.46 -7.10
CA PHE A 321 30.45 -2.40 -6.23
C PHE A 321 31.76 -2.22 -7.02
N LEU A 322 31.94 -2.97 -8.11
CA LEU A 322 33.14 -2.84 -8.95
C LEU A 322 33.21 -1.49 -9.67
N PHE A 323 32.06 -0.91 -10.04
CA PHE A 323 31.98 0.43 -10.60
C PHE A 323 32.34 1.50 -9.56
N ASP A 324 31.85 1.37 -8.31
CA ASP A 324 32.21 2.26 -7.21
C ASP A 324 33.70 2.19 -6.89
N LEU A 325 34.31 1.00 -6.94
CA LEU A 325 35.75 0.85 -6.79
C LEU A 325 36.53 1.57 -7.89
N GLU A 326 36.09 1.49 -9.15
CA GLU A 326 36.71 2.21 -10.26
C GLU A 326 36.66 3.73 -10.07
N ILE A 327 35.50 4.25 -9.68
CA ILE A 327 35.34 5.68 -9.36
C ILE A 327 36.26 6.06 -8.20
N GLN A 328 36.25 5.28 -7.11
CA GLN A 328 37.11 5.55 -5.96
C GLN A 328 38.59 5.52 -6.33
N LEU A 329 39.03 4.58 -7.17
CA LEU A 329 40.43 4.54 -7.64
C LEU A 329 40.81 5.79 -8.43
N SER A 330 39.86 6.45 -9.09
CA SER A 330 40.13 7.68 -9.86
C SER A 330 40.37 8.90 -8.96
N PHE A 331 39.76 8.95 -7.77
CA PHE A 331 39.77 10.14 -6.91
C PHE A 331 40.32 9.95 -5.49
N ALA A 332 40.55 8.72 -5.05
CA ALA A 332 40.98 8.43 -3.68
C ALA A 332 42.46 8.76 -3.44
N ASP A 333 42.78 8.94 -2.16
CA ASP A 333 44.16 9.06 -1.67
C ASP A 333 44.95 7.75 -1.83
N ASP A 334 46.27 7.82 -1.65
CA ASP A 334 47.17 6.68 -1.85
C ASP A 334 46.90 5.52 -0.88
N GLN A 335 46.45 5.82 0.34
CA GLN A 335 46.15 4.80 1.35
C GLN A 335 44.91 3.98 0.97
N LYS A 336 43.84 4.65 0.54
CA LYS A 336 42.59 4.01 0.13
C LYS A 336 42.77 3.31 -1.22
N LYS A 337 43.55 3.88 -2.16
CA LYS A 337 43.99 3.19 -3.38
C LYS A 337 44.74 1.90 -3.09
N ALA A 338 45.71 1.91 -2.19
CA ALA A 338 46.47 0.71 -1.81
C ALA A 338 45.56 -0.38 -1.21
N SER A 339 44.58 0.02 -0.39
CA SER A 339 43.58 -0.91 0.18
C SER A 339 42.70 -1.54 -0.90
N ILE A 340 42.20 -0.75 -1.86
CA ILE A 340 41.37 -1.23 -2.97
C ILE A 340 42.19 -2.18 -3.86
N ILE A 341 43.43 -1.83 -4.20
CA ILE A 341 44.36 -2.68 -4.96
C ILE A 341 44.56 -4.02 -4.25
N GLY A 342 44.81 -4.01 -2.94
CA GLY A 342 44.96 -5.23 -2.16
C GLY A 342 43.70 -6.10 -2.15
N TRP A 343 42.50 -5.50 -2.21
CA TRP A 343 41.25 -6.25 -2.38
C TRP A 343 41.12 -6.86 -3.79
N ILE A 344 41.45 -6.11 -4.84
CA ILE A 344 41.42 -6.58 -6.24
C ILE A 344 42.37 -7.76 -6.42
N GLU A 345 43.58 -7.70 -5.85
CA GLU A 345 44.56 -8.79 -5.92
C GLU A 345 44.03 -10.08 -5.28
N LYS A 346 43.43 -9.98 -4.09
CA LYS A 346 42.84 -11.14 -3.39
C LYS A 346 41.70 -11.80 -4.17
N ASN A 347 40.97 -11.03 -4.97
CA ASN A 347 39.77 -11.50 -5.70
C ASN A 347 39.97 -11.60 -7.21
N ARG A 348 41.23 -11.56 -7.69
CA ARG A 348 41.60 -11.49 -9.10
C ARG A 348 41.11 -12.69 -9.93
N GLN A 349 40.88 -13.84 -9.31
CA GLN A 349 40.39 -15.03 -10.00
C GLN A 349 38.94 -14.91 -10.46
N HIS A 350 38.18 -13.93 -9.96
CA HIS A 350 36.79 -13.75 -10.34
C HIS A 350 36.67 -13.10 -11.73
N PRO A 351 35.88 -13.64 -12.68
CA PRO A 351 35.79 -13.13 -14.06
C PRO A 351 35.45 -11.64 -14.15
N LYS A 352 34.50 -11.15 -13.33
CA LYS A 352 34.13 -9.73 -13.29
C LYS A 352 35.23 -8.81 -12.75
N VAL A 353 36.13 -9.34 -11.90
CA VAL A 353 37.28 -8.57 -11.40
C VAL A 353 38.36 -8.47 -12.49
N LEU A 354 38.55 -9.51 -13.30
CA LEU A 354 39.42 -9.43 -14.47
C LEU A 354 38.89 -8.41 -15.49
N GLU A 355 37.58 -8.42 -15.77
CA GLU A 355 36.94 -7.39 -16.60
C GLU A 355 37.19 -5.97 -16.05
N LEU A 356 37.07 -5.78 -14.72
CA LEU A 356 37.41 -4.49 -14.08
C LEU A 356 38.87 -4.10 -14.33
N ILE A 357 39.82 -5.02 -14.13
CA ILE A 357 41.26 -4.75 -14.36
C ILE A 357 41.49 -4.29 -15.80
N GLU A 358 40.88 -4.95 -16.78
CA GLU A 358 40.98 -4.53 -18.19
C GLU A 358 40.39 -3.14 -18.44
N ARG A 359 39.29 -2.77 -17.76
CA ARG A 359 38.71 -1.42 -17.85
C ARG A 359 39.62 -0.36 -17.23
N LEU A 360 40.28 -0.67 -16.11
CA LEU A 360 41.20 0.27 -15.45
C LEU A 360 42.37 0.67 -16.38
N GLY A 361 42.83 -0.23 -17.25
CA GLY A 361 43.87 0.08 -18.26
C GLY A 361 43.38 0.88 -19.47
N LYS A 362 42.06 1.03 -19.64
CA LYS A 362 41.46 1.88 -20.70
C LYS A 362 41.19 3.31 -20.22
N ASN A 363 41.20 3.53 -18.90
CA ASN A 363 40.95 4.84 -18.30
C ASN A 363 42.29 5.51 -17.92
N PRO A 364 42.62 6.69 -18.50
CA PRO A 364 43.86 7.41 -18.20
C PRO A 364 44.09 7.72 -16.72
N GLN A 365 43.01 7.89 -15.93
CA GLN A 365 43.10 8.23 -14.51
C GLN A 365 43.45 7.02 -13.62
N THR A 366 43.28 5.80 -14.12
CA THR A 366 43.55 4.55 -13.39
C THR A 366 44.67 3.71 -14.03
N GLU A 367 45.32 4.23 -15.06
CA GLU A 367 46.40 3.55 -15.79
C GLU A 367 47.58 3.18 -14.88
N ASP A 368 47.93 4.04 -13.92
CA ASP A 368 49.00 3.75 -12.94
C ASP A 368 48.64 2.56 -12.04
N VAL A 369 47.37 2.44 -11.67
CA VAL A 369 46.83 1.32 -10.88
C VAL A 369 46.86 0.03 -11.71
N PHE A 370 46.44 0.10 -12.97
CA PHE A 370 46.51 -1.03 -13.90
C PHE A 370 47.95 -1.54 -14.06
N ARG A 371 48.93 -0.64 -14.21
CA ARG A 371 50.35 -1.01 -14.29
C ARG A 371 50.86 -1.68 -13.02
N GLN A 372 50.45 -1.21 -11.84
CA GLN A 372 50.82 -1.84 -10.56
C GLN A 372 50.25 -3.26 -10.45
N LEU A 373 48.98 -3.45 -10.79
CA LEU A 373 48.31 -4.76 -10.80
C LEU A 373 48.92 -5.72 -11.82
N THR A 374 49.40 -5.22 -12.96
CA THR A 374 50.00 -6.06 -14.02
C THR A 374 51.46 -6.39 -13.74
N ARG A 375 52.26 -5.46 -13.21
CA ARG A 375 53.66 -5.70 -12.82
C ARG A 375 53.79 -6.77 -11.74
N ARG A 376 52.89 -6.81 -10.76
CA ARG A 376 52.93 -7.82 -9.70
C ARG A 376 52.60 -9.23 -10.20
N GLN A 377 51.78 -9.35 -11.24
CA GLN A 377 51.49 -10.62 -11.90
C GLN A 377 52.73 -11.25 -12.53
N SER A 378 53.57 -10.46 -13.20
CA SER A 378 54.82 -10.95 -13.80
C SER A 378 55.85 -11.46 -12.77
N VAL A 379 55.76 -11.03 -11.51
CA VAL A 379 56.67 -11.46 -10.44
C VAL A 379 56.21 -12.78 -9.79
N GLU A 380 54.90 -12.97 -9.58
CA GLU A 380 54.37 -14.24 -9.06
C GLU A 380 54.49 -15.41 -10.04
N THR A 381 54.28 -15.18 -11.34
CA THR A 381 54.43 -16.25 -12.36
C THR A 381 55.88 -16.68 -12.61
N ALA A 382 56.87 -15.93 -12.10
CA ALA A 382 58.29 -16.23 -12.26
C ALA A 382 58.87 -17.13 -11.13
N THR A 383 58.06 -17.55 -10.16
CA THR A 383 58.50 -18.41 -9.05
C THR A 383 57.98 -19.86 -9.27
N PRO A 384 58.81 -20.92 -9.17
CA PRO A 384 58.38 -22.31 -9.44
C PRO A 384 57.36 -22.81 -8.40
N PRO A 385 56.50 -23.79 -8.74
CA PRO A 385 55.39 -24.19 -7.88
C PRO A 385 55.89 -24.95 -6.63
N ALA A 386 55.62 -24.38 -5.46
CA ALA A 386 55.58 -25.14 -4.21
C ALA A 386 54.24 -25.89 -4.12
N ARG A 387 54.28 -27.09 -3.53
CA ARG A 387 53.25 -28.13 -3.46
C ARG A 387 51.81 -27.64 -3.23
N PRO A 388 50.80 -28.39 -3.73
CA PRO A 388 49.40 -28.00 -3.63
C PRO A 388 48.94 -28.08 -2.17
N ALA A 389 48.65 -26.94 -1.57
CA ALA A 389 47.77 -26.86 -0.41
C ALA A 389 46.33 -26.74 -0.93
N ASP A 390 45.41 -27.52 -0.37
CA ASP A 390 43.98 -27.50 -0.66
C ASP A 390 43.39 -26.08 -0.48
N ILE A 391 43.29 -25.34 -1.58
CA ILE A 391 42.50 -24.11 -1.63
C ILE A 391 41.08 -24.52 -2.02
N LYS A 392 40.20 -24.57 -1.02
CA LYS A 392 38.76 -24.73 -1.26
C LYS A 392 38.25 -23.53 -2.07
N PRO A 393 37.39 -23.73 -3.08
CA PRO A 393 36.79 -22.63 -3.82
C PRO A 393 35.98 -21.74 -2.88
N VAL A 394 36.34 -20.46 -2.81
CA VAL A 394 35.59 -19.41 -2.10
C VAL A 394 34.21 -19.33 -2.74
N LYS A 395 33.16 -19.56 -1.93
CA LYS A 395 31.78 -19.52 -2.42
C LYS A 395 31.44 -18.07 -2.80
N PRO A 396 30.58 -17.86 -3.83
CA PRO A 396 30.15 -16.52 -4.25
C PRO A 396 29.55 -15.65 -3.12
N THR A 397 29.16 -16.27 -2.00
CA THR A 397 28.62 -15.62 -0.81
C THR A 397 29.66 -14.82 -0.01
N GLU A 398 30.96 -15.03 -0.20
CA GLU A 398 32.04 -14.35 0.57
C GLU A 398 32.65 -13.13 -0.15
N LEU A 399 32.22 -12.81 -1.37
CA LEU A 399 32.77 -11.72 -2.18
C LEU A 399 32.16 -10.34 -1.89
N LEU A 400 31.05 -10.28 -1.15
CA LEU A 400 30.36 -9.03 -0.81
C LEU A 400 30.69 -8.66 0.64
N PRO A 401 31.41 -7.56 0.90
CA PRO A 401 31.48 -7.02 2.26
C PRO A 401 30.10 -6.46 2.68
N PRO A 402 29.74 -6.52 3.97
CA PRO A 402 28.63 -5.72 4.47
C PRO A 402 28.95 -4.24 4.22
N MET A 403 27.95 -3.49 3.73
CA MET A 403 28.09 -2.05 3.50
C MET A 403 28.48 -1.35 4.81
N PRO A 404 29.31 -0.29 4.76
CA PRO A 404 29.43 0.62 5.88
C PRO A 404 28.05 1.24 6.13
N ALA A 405 27.59 1.20 7.38
CA ALA A 405 26.43 1.97 7.81
C ALA A 405 26.69 3.43 7.42
N GLU A 406 25.83 3.99 6.57
CA GLU A 406 25.83 5.42 6.31
C GLU A 406 25.65 6.13 7.66
N ARG A 407 26.53 7.11 7.92
CA ARG A 407 26.52 7.95 9.13
C ARG A 407 25.53 9.09 8.97
#